data_AF-A0A077TUX6-F1
#
_entry.id   AF-A0A077TUX6-F1
#
_cell.length_a   1.000
_cell.length_b   1.000
_cell.length_c   1.000
_cell.angle_alpha   90.00
_cell.angle_beta   90.00
_cell.angle_gamma   90.00
#
_symmetry.space_group_name_H-M   'P 1'
#
loop_
_entity.id
_entity.type
_entity.pdbx_description
1 polymer ?
#
loop_
_entity_poly.entity_id
_entity_poly.type
_entity_poly.pdbx_seq_one_letter_code
_entity_poly.pdbx_strand_id
1 'polypeptide(L)'
;MDRYMCQMLYTVGTSISDHLGTEGNHYFNSGNNFDKYCTNNSCDSNLGKINAGCLFLFDEFFKDSDNFKSNAKSNINIVEYIMIWLSYTLNKTINGEKSINEFYNKYINSDESYKKGIEGVTAYKNYKDLIDRNDYFLSMDKSIISKLYDALTSLCNMHVTDAGHVPNCEQCEKAANEFVTNYEGVISDSNITKNGLY
;
A
#
# COMPACT_ATOMS: atom_id res chain seq x y z
N MET A 1 5.71 -9.41 -9.33
CA MET A 1 4.41 -9.05 -8.72
C MET A 1 3.34 -10.03 -9.20
N ASP A 2 2.33 -10.33 -8.38
CA ASP A 2 1.26 -11.28 -8.72
C ASP A 2 -0.06 -10.55 -9.01
N ARG A 3 -0.90 -11.13 -9.87
CA ARG A 3 -2.22 -10.57 -10.22
C ARG A 3 -3.10 -10.34 -9.00
N TYR A 4 -3.08 -11.25 -8.02
CA TYR A 4 -3.91 -11.13 -6.83
C TYR A 4 -3.52 -9.91 -5.99
N MET A 5 -2.22 -9.64 -5.83
CA MET A 5 -1.73 -8.43 -5.18
C MET A 5 -2.25 -7.16 -5.86
N CYS A 6 -2.20 -7.12 -7.19
CA CYS A 6 -2.72 -5.98 -7.94
C CYS A 6 -4.23 -5.81 -7.83
N GLN A 7 -4.99 -6.91 -7.74
CA GLN A 7 -6.42 -6.83 -7.48
C GLN A 7 -6.69 -6.23 -6.09
N MET A 8 -5.94 -6.64 -5.06
CA MET A 8 -6.12 -6.09 -3.72
C MET A 8 -5.74 -4.61 -3.64
N LEU A 9 -4.62 -4.20 -4.26
CA LEU A 9 -4.25 -2.78 -4.36
C LEU A 9 -5.30 -1.97 -5.12
N TYR A 10 -5.79 -2.47 -6.25
CA TYR A 10 -6.88 -1.84 -7.01
C TYR A 10 -8.16 -1.69 -6.16
N THR A 11 -8.56 -2.75 -5.46
CA THR A 11 -9.71 -2.74 -4.56
C THR A 11 -9.57 -1.68 -3.47
N VAL A 12 -8.38 -1.57 -2.86
CA VAL A 12 -8.12 -0.56 -1.83
C VAL A 12 -8.10 0.85 -2.42
N GLY A 13 -7.38 1.09 -3.52
CA GLY A 13 -7.29 2.42 -4.16
C GLY A 13 -8.63 2.93 -4.68
N THR A 14 -9.48 2.06 -5.21
CA THR A 14 -10.85 2.44 -5.63
C THR A 14 -11.80 2.66 -4.45
N SER A 15 -11.56 1.99 -3.32
CA SER A 15 -12.40 2.12 -2.13
C SER A 15 -11.99 3.27 -1.24
N ILE A 16 -10.72 3.68 -1.27
CA ILE A 16 -10.15 4.82 -0.56
C ILE A 16 -9.61 5.75 -1.65
N SER A 17 -10.51 6.52 -2.27
CA SER A 17 -10.18 7.27 -3.48
C SER A 17 -8.85 8.00 -3.37
N ASP A 18 -7.91 7.65 -4.25
CA ASP A 18 -6.62 8.34 -4.45
C ASP A 18 -6.81 9.81 -4.85
N HIS A 19 -8.03 10.19 -5.27
CA HIS A 19 -8.46 11.55 -5.47
C HIS A 19 -9.10 12.08 -4.18
N LEU A 20 -8.45 13.08 -3.57
CA LEU A 20 -9.12 13.96 -2.61
C LEU A 20 -10.38 14.52 -3.28
N GLY A 21 -11.54 14.38 -2.64
CA GLY A 21 -12.74 15.11 -3.06
C GLY A 21 -12.49 16.62 -2.98
N THR A 22 -13.43 17.41 -3.50
CA THR A 22 -13.38 18.89 -3.56
C THR A 22 -13.13 19.59 -2.21
N GLU A 23 -13.22 18.87 -1.10
CA GLU A 23 -13.01 19.35 0.27
C GLU A 23 -11.78 18.73 0.97
N GLY A 24 -10.92 17.98 0.26
CA GLY A 24 -9.75 17.33 0.87
C GLY A 24 -10.05 16.01 1.61
N ASN A 25 -11.23 15.42 1.39
CA ASN A 25 -11.65 14.16 2.00
C ASN A 25 -11.47 12.98 1.03
N HIS A 26 -10.95 11.84 1.50
CA HIS A 26 -10.96 10.59 0.72
C HIS A 26 -12.40 10.04 0.65
N TYR A 27 -12.86 9.75 -0.57
CA TYR A 27 -14.07 8.95 -0.77
C TYR A 27 -13.84 7.53 -0.22
N PHE A 28 -14.82 7.02 0.52
CA PHE A 28 -14.75 5.70 1.15
C PHE A 28 -15.96 4.86 0.73
N ASN A 29 -15.74 3.80 -0.04
CA ASN A 29 -16.77 2.83 -0.38
C ASN A 29 -16.62 1.57 0.48
N SER A 30 -17.53 1.38 1.43
CA SER A 30 -17.54 0.23 2.33
C SER A 30 -17.97 -1.10 1.67
N GLY A 31 -18.40 -1.08 0.40
CA GLY A 31 -18.93 -2.25 -0.32
C GLY A 31 -18.00 -3.46 -0.40
N ASN A 32 -16.72 -3.32 -0.05
CA ASN A 32 -15.72 -4.39 -0.02
C ASN A 32 -15.42 -4.92 1.41
N ASN A 33 -16.34 -4.73 2.38
CA ASN A 33 -16.19 -5.15 3.79
C ASN A 33 -15.01 -4.50 4.54
N PHE A 34 -14.61 -3.28 4.16
CA PHE A 34 -13.64 -2.51 4.95
C PHE A 34 -14.15 -2.11 6.33
N ASP A 35 -15.48 -2.14 6.54
CA ASP A 35 -16.14 -1.81 7.80
C ASP A 35 -15.60 -2.61 9.00
N LYS A 36 -15.18 -3.86 8.79
CA LYS A 36 -14.60 -4.67 9.87
C LYS A 36 -13.24 -4.15 10.36
N TYR A 37 -12.55 -3.34 9.54
CA TYR A 37 -11.31 -2.66 9.90
C TYR A 37 -11.52 -1.20 10.31
N CYS A 38 -12.76 -0.71 10.26
CA CYS A 38 -13.18 0.60 10.76
C CYS A 38 -13.44 0.57 12.29
N THR A 39 -12.51 0.03 13.08
CA THR A 39 -12.66 -0.07 14.53
C THR A 39 -12.61 1.31 15.19
N ASN A 40 -13.37 1.51 16.28
CA ASN A 40 -13.39 2.75 17.09
C ASN A 40 -13.58 4.05 16.29
N ASN A 41 -14.49 4.06 15.31
CA ASN A 41 -14.75 5.21 14.43
C ASN A 41 -13.52 5.67 13.61
N SER A 42 -12.55 4.78 13.37
CA SER A 42 -11.34 5.12 12.61
C SER A 42 -11.68 5.68 11.22
N CYS A 43 -12.67 5.13 10.53
CA CYS A 43 -13.07 5.55 9.18
C CYS A 43 -13.81 6.90 9.09
N ASP A 44 -14.00 7.63 10.19
CA ASP A 44 -14.54 9.00 10.17
C ASP A 44 -13.52 10.01 9.64
N SER A 45 -12.23 9.67 9.73
CA SER A 45 -11.12 10.51 9.30
C SER A 45 -10.40 9.93 8.09
N ASN A 46 -9.76 10.78 7.29
CA ASN A 46 -8.88 10.36 6.19
C ASN A 46 -7.84 9.32 6.66
N LEU A 47 -7.16 9.58 7.77
CA LEU A 47 -6.12 8.68 8.27
C LEU A 47 -6.68 7.33 8.71
N GLY A 48 -7.88 7.28 9.29
CA GLY A 48 -8.42 5.99 9.70
C GLY A 48 -9.13 5.24 8.57
N LYS A 49 -9.56 5.91 7.48
CA LYS A 49 -9.88 5.23 6.20
C LYS A 49 -8.63 4.55 5.63
N ILE A 50 -7.50 5.28 5.56
CA ILE A 50 -6.21 4.73 5.15
C ILE A 50 -5.81 3.55 6.06
N ASN A 51 -6.03 3.66 7.37
CA ASN A 51 -5.76 2.58 8.33
C ASN A 51 -6.57 1.33 8.03
N ALA A 52 -7.86 1.47 7.71
CA ALA A 52 -8.71 0.34 7.36
C ALA A 52 -8.21 -0.39 6.09
N GLY A 53 -7.77 0.36 5.07
CA GLY A 53 -7.15 -0.21 3.87
C GLY A 53 -5.82 -0.92 4.17
N CYS A 54 -4.98 -0.31 5.01
CA CYS A 54 -3.71 -0.91 5.44
C CYS A 54 -3.92 -2.23 6.18
N LEU A 55 -4.82 -2.25 7.18
CA LEU A 55 -5.16 -3.46 7.92
C LEU A 55 -5.76 -4.53 7.01
N PHE A 56 -6.61 -4.16 6.05
CA PHE A 56 -7.15 -5.10 5.06
C PHE A 56 -6.03 -5.79 4.27
N LEU A 57 -5.08 -5.02 3.73
CA LEU A 57 -3.96 -5.60 2.98
C LEU A 57 -3.13 -6.54 3.85
N PHE A 58 -2.77 -6.14 5.07
CA PHE A 58 -2.01 -6.99 5.97
C PHE A 58 -2.78 -8.25 6.39
N ASP A 59 -4.07 -8.17 6.65
CA ASP A 59 -4.91 -9.34 6.96
C ASP A 59 -5.02 -10.28 5.75
N GLU A 60 -5.19 -9.75 4.53
CA GLU A 60 -5.31 -10.58 3.34
C GLU A 60 -4.03 -11.38 3.06
N PHE A 61 -2.86 -10.79 3.28
CA PHE A 61 -1.58 -11.43 2.95
C PHE A 61 -0.86 -12.09 4.13
N PHE A 62 -1.10 -11.64 5.36
CA PHE A 62 -0.28 -11.97 6.53
C PHE A 62 -1.07 -12.32 7.79
N LYS A 63 -2.40 -12.51 7.72
CA LYS A 63 -3.22 -12.91 8.89
C LYS A 63 -2.68 -14.11 9.65
N ASP A 64 -2.26 -15.12 8.91
CA ASP A 64 -1.69 -16.35 9.43
C ASP A 64 -0.77 -16.99 8.38
N SER A 65 -0.20 -18.14 8.74
CA SER A 65 0.72 -18.88 7.87
C SER A 65 0.07 -19.39 6.59
N ASP A 66 -1.24 -19.60 6.59
CA ASP A 66 -1.96 -20.09 5.42
C ASP A 66 -2.13 -18.95 4.42
N ASN A 67 -2.63 -17.78 4.86
CA ASN A 67 -2.67 -16.55 4.04
C ASN A 67 -1.29 -16.20 3.49
N PHE A 68 -0.23 -16.31 4.30
CA PHE A 68 1.13 -16.05 3.83
C PHE A 68 1.59 -17.04 2.75
N LYS A 69 1.20 -18.32 2.82
CA LYS A 69 1.55 -19.32 1.81
C LYS A 69 0.69 -19.24 0.55
N SER A 70 -0.61 -18.99 0.69
CA SER A 70 -1.55 -19.04 -0.43
C SER A 70 -1.64 -17.70 -1.16
N ASN A 71 -1.97 -16.64 -0.44
CA ASN A 71 -2.23 -15.31 -0.98
C ASN A 71 -0.92 -14.58 -1.26
N ALA A 72 -0.01 -14.60 -0.28
CA ALA A 72 1.30 -13.99 -0.46
C ALA A 72 2.28 -14.90 -1.23
N LYS A 73 1.95 -16.17 -1.47
CA LYS A 73 2.83 -17.15 -2.15
C LYS A 73 4.22 -17.24 -1.52
N SER A 74 4.28 -17.06 -0.19
CA SER A 74 5.51 -16.95 0.59
C SER A 74 6.46 -15.84 0.13
N ASN A 75 5.94 -14.82 -0.56
CA ASN A 75 6.70 -13.67 -1.03
C ASN A 75 6.59 -12.50 -0.05
N ILE A 76 7.66 -12.26 0.69
CA ILE A 76 7.71 -11.17 1.68
C ILE A 76 7.70 -9.78 1.03
N ASN A 77 8.12 -9.64 -0.23
CA ASN A 77 8.18 -8.35 -0.92
C ASN A 77 6.79 -7.71 -1.10
N ILE A 78 5.71 -8.45 -0.81
CA ILE A 78 4.36 -7.88 -0.72
C ILE A 78 4.29 -6.75 0.32
N VAL A 79 5.08 -6.82 1.40
CA VAL A 79 5.16 -5.73 2.38
C VAL A 79 5.64 -4.45 1.72
N GLU A 80 6.66 -4.51 0.85
CA GLU A 80 7.18 -3.33 0.15
C GLU A 80 6.09 -2.67 -0.72
N TYR A 81 5.29 -3.47 -1.42
CA TYR A 81 4.19 -2.95 -2.24
C TYR A 81 3.09 -2.29 -1.39
N ILE A 82 2.76 -2.86 -0.23
CA ILE A 82 1.83 -2.25 0.73
C ILE A 82 2.42 -0.94 1.26
N MET A 83 3.72 -0.90 1.55
CA MET A 83 4.40 0.29 2.08
C MET A 83 4.52 1.42 1.04
N ILE A 84 4.75 1.11 -0.23
CA ILE A 84 4.72 2.09 -1.32
C ILE A 84 3.33 2.72 -1.43
N TRP A 85 2.27 1.90 -1.47
CA TRP A 85 0.88 2.40 -1.48
C TRP A 85 0.59 3.26 -0.25
N LEU A 86 0.90 2.77 0.95
CA LEU A 86 0.65 3.47 2.20
C LEU A 86 1.36 4.83 2.25
N SER A 87 2.65 4.87 1.89
CA SER A 87 3.44 6.09 1.88
C SER A 87 2.91 7.09 0.85
N TYR A 88 2.55 6.62 -0.35
CA TYR A 88 1.95 7.47 -1.38
C TYR A 88 0.64 8.09 -0.90
N THR A 89 -0.29 7.27 -0.41
CA THR A 89 -1.61 7.72 0.01
C THR A 89 -1.52 8.70 1.18
N LEU A 90 -0.65 8.45 2.17
CA LEU A 90 -0.40 9.39 3.27
C LEU A 90 0.19 10.71 2.77
N ASN A 91 1.13 10.67 1.83
CA ASN A 91 1.73 11.88 1.24
C ASN A 91 0.77 12.73 0.42
N LYS A 92 -0.35 12.16 -0.04
CA LYS A 92 -1.40 12.86 -0.79
C LYS A 92 -2.36 13.65 0.10
N THR A 93 -2.33 13.44 1.42
CA THR A 93 -3.11 14.24 2.38
C THR A 93 -2.59 15.69 2.46
N ILE A 94 -3.40 16.61 3.01
CA ILE A 94 -3.11 18.06 3.09
C ILE A 94 -1.73 18.36 3.70
N ASN A 95 -1.29 17.57 4.69
CA ASN A 95 0.02 17.68 5.30
C ASN A 95 0.69 16.29 5.37
N GLY A 96 1.25 15.83 4.25
CA GLY A 96 1.80 14.47 4.09
C GLY A 96 2.71 14.00 5.22
N GLU A 97 3.80 14.72 5.50
CA GLU A 97 4.77 14.35 6.55
C GLU A 97 4.14 14.29 7.95
N LYS A 98 3.33 15.29 8.30
CA LYS A 98 2.58 15.29 9.55
C LYS A 98 1.61 14.11 9.63
N SER A 99 0.98 13.76 8.51
CA SER A 99 0.02 12.66 8.41
C SER A 99 0.70 11.30 8.57
N ILE A 100 1.91 11.12 8.06
CA ILE A 100 2.71 9.90 8.27
C ILE A 100 3.03 9.72 9.75
N ASN A 101 3.54 10.77 10.41
CA ASN A 101 3.87 10.73 11.84
C ASN A 101 2.62 10.50 12.71
N GLU A 102 1.51 11.17 12.39
CA GLU A 102 0.23 10.96 13.08
C GLU A 102 -0.31 9.55 12.87
N PHE A 103 -0.26 9.03 11.64
CA PHE A 103 -0.72 7.69 11.31
C PHE A 103 0.06 6.63 12.09
N TYR A 104 1.39 6.72 12.07
CA TYR A 104 2.26 5.75 12.73
C TYR A 104 2.04 5.75 14.25
N ASN A 105 1.97 6.92 14.87
CA ASN A 105 1.74 7.01 16.32
C ASN A 105 0.32 6.57 16.73
N LYS A 106 -0.70 7.02 15.99
CA LYS A 106 -2.09 6.76 16.34
C LYS A 106 -2.52 5.32 16.07
N TYR A 107 -2.03 4.71 14.99
CA TYR A 107 -2.47 3.38 14.57
C TYR A 107 -1.37 2.35 14.77
N ILE A 108 -0.22 2.48 14.12
CA ILE A 108 0.82 1.43 14.14
C ILE A 108 1.36 1.17 15.56
N ASN A 109 1.61 2.22 16.34
CA ASN A 109 2.10 2.08 17.72
C ASN A 109 1.00 1.75 18.74
N SER A 110 -0.20 2.30 18.56
CA SER A 110 -1.24 2.28 19.61
C SER A 110 -2.26 1.17 19.42
N ASP A 111 -2.64 0.83 18.18
CA ASP A 111 -3.68 -0.17 17.89
C ASP A 111 -3.14 -1.60 18.06
N GLU A 112 -3.82 -2.40 18.88
CA GLU A 112 -3.46 -3.79 19.16
C GLU A 112 -3.53 -4.70 17.92
N SER A 113 -4.30 -4.32 16.89
CA SER A 113 -4.41 -5.06 15.64
C SER A 113 -3.06 -5.21 14.92
N TYR A 114 -2.18 -4.19 15.01
CA TYR A 114 -0.84 -4.26 14.42
C TYR A 114 0.18 -5.00 15.30
N LYS A 115 -0.12 -5.15 16.60
CA LYS A 115 0.77 -5.78 17.58
C LYS A 115 0.45 -7.25 17.81
N LYS A 116 -0.73 -7.71 17.39
CA LYS A 116 -1.15 -9.11 17.48
C LYS A 116 -0.22 -10.01 16.67
N GLY A 117 0.17 -11.14 17.27
CA GLY A 117 1.02 -12.13 16.64
C GLY A 117 0.39 -12.75 15.39
N ILE A 118 1.20 -13.00 14.35
CA ILE A 118 0.78 -13.74 13.15
C ILE A 118 0.83 -15.23 13.44
N GLU A 119 -0.32 -15.91 13.39
CA GLU A 119 -0.41 -17.32 13.76
C GLU A 119 0.37 -18.21 12.77
N GLY A 120 1.20 -19.11 13.30
CA GLY A 120 1.97 -20.06 12.49
C GLY A 120 3.16 -19.46 11.71
N VAL A 121 3.51 -18.19 11.93
CA VAL A 121 4.68 -17.52 11.32
C VAL A 121 5.66 -17.13 12.43
N THR A 122 6.94 -17.50 12.26
CA THR A 122 8.01 -17.20 13.25
C THR A 122 9.04 -16.19 12.77
N ALA A 123 9.12 -15.93 11.46
CA ALA A 123 10.09 -14.99 10.87
C ALA A 123 9.80 -13.52 11.22
N TYR A 124 8.53 -13.21 11.50
CA TYR A 124 8.03 -11.89 11.84
C TYR A 124 7.04 -12.02 12.99
N LYS A 125 7.04 -11.04 13.89
CA LYS A 125 6.20 -11.09 15.10
C LYS A 125 4.76 -10.74 14.79
N ASN A 126 4.54 -9.62 14.11
CA ASN A 126 3.24 -9.00 13.88
C ASN A 126 3.35 -7.99 12.72
N TYR A 127 2.24 -7.34 12.35
CA TYR A 127 2.26 -6.35 11.27
C TYR A 127 3.14 -5.15 11.56
N LYS A 128 3.22 -4.72 12.82
CA LYS A 128 4.14 -3.66 13.23
C LYS A 128 5.59 -4.02 12.90
N ASP A 129 6.03 -5.24 13.21
CA ASP A 129 7.39 -5.71 12.89
C ASP A 129 7.64 -5.72 11.38
N LEU A 130 6.63 -6.05 10.55
CA LEU A 130 6.75 -5.94 9.08
C LEU A 130 6.93 -4.48 8.64
N ILE A 131 6.14 -3.56 9.21
CA ILE A 131 6.18 -2.13 8.89
C ILE A 131 7.50 -1.50 9.36
N ASP A 132 7.94 -1.78 10.58
CA ASP A 132 9.17 -1.23 11.17
C ASP A 132 10.41 -1.61 10.35
N ARG A 133 10.44 -2.83 9.80
CA ARG A 133 11.54 -3.26 8.93
C ARG A 133 11.53 -2.59 7.56
N ASN A 134 10.42 -1.94 7.18
CA ASN A 134 10.21 -1.29 5.89
C ASN A 134 9.80 0.19 6.05
N ASP A 135 10.12 0.80 7.20
CA ASP A 135 9.71 2.17 7.54
C ASP A 135 10.43 3.23 6.70
N TYR A 136 11.51 2.86 6.02
CA TYR A 136 12.22 3.71 5.06
C TYR A 136 11.30 4.24 3.95
N PHE A 137 10.26 3.50 3.54
CA PHE A 137 9.26 4.01 2.59
C PHE A 137 8.47 5.20 3.15
N LEU A 138 8.25 5.25 4.46
CA LEU A 138 7.53 6.35 5.12
C LEU A 138 8.39 7.62 5.26
N SER A 139 9.71 7.49 5.23
CA SER A 139 10.65 8.62 5.34
C SER A 139 11.24 9.06 4.00
N MET A 140 11.00 8.30 2.93
CA MET A 140 11.48 8.60 1.59
C MET A 140 10.84 9.89 1.04
N ASP A 141 11.60 10.63 0.23
CA ASP A 141 11.12 11.86 -0.39
C ASP A 141 9.83 11.61 -1.19
N LYS A 142 8.85 12.51 -1.00
CA LYS A 142 7.52 12.41 -1.61
C LYS A 142 7.58 12.30 -3.13
N SER A 143 8.53 12.96 -3.80
CA SER A 143 8.70 12.87 -5.25
C SER A 143 9.15 11.47 -5.68
N ILE A 144 10.04 10.84 -4.92
CA ILE A 144 10.50 9.47 -5.17
C ILE A 144 9.36 8.48 -4.93
N ILE A 145 8.63 8.63 -3.83
CA ILE A 145 7.46 7.78 -3.51
C ILE A 145 6.38 7.91 -4.58
N SER A 146 6.13 9.13 -5.09
CA SER A 146 5.19 9.30 -6.20
C SER A 146 5.60 8.50 -7.43
N LYS A 147 6.87 8.58 -7.83
CA LYS A 147 7.39 7.82 -8.98
C LYS A 147 7.38 6.31 -8.76
N LEU A 148 7.69 5.86 -7.54
CA LEU A 148 7.60 4.44 -7.16
C LEU A 148 6.15 3.94 -7.23
N TYR A 149 5.19 4.74 -6.80
CA TYR A 149 3.78 4.41 -6.92
C TYR A 149 3.32 4.38 -8.37
N ASP A 150 3.78 5.31 -9.22
CA ASP A 150 3.48 5.31 -10.66
C ASP A 150 4.06 4.04 -11.33
N ALA A 151 5.30 3.67 -10.99
CA ALA A 151 5.90 2.41 -11.45
C ALA A 151 5.11 1.19 -10.95
N LEU A 152 4.74 1.15 -9.66
CA LEU A 152 3.92 0.08 -9.08
C LEU A 152 2.55 -0.04 -9.80
N THR A 153 1.94 1.09 -10.13
CA THR A 153 0.66 1.14 -10.86
C THR A 153 0.81 0.58 -12.27
N SER A 154 1.83 1.01 -13.02
CA SER A 154 2.13 0.43 -14.35
C SER A 154 2.43 -1.07 -14.26
N LEU A 155 3.13 -1.52 -13.21
CA LEU A 155 3.38 -2.93 -12.95
C LEU A 155 2.06 -3.70 -12.76
N CYS A 156 1.11 -3.13 -12.03
CA CYS A 156 -0.20 -3.72 -11.85
C CYS A 156 -1.09 -3.69 -13.09
N ASN A 157 -0.94 -2.68 -13.94
CA ASN A 157 -1.69 -2.55 -15.18
C ASN A 157 -1.35 -3.65 -16.21
N MET A 158 -0.23 -4.35 -16.04
CA MET A 158 0.08 -5.58 -16.78
C MET A 158 -0.77 -6.80 -16.35
N HIS A 159 -1.43 -6.73 -15.20
CA HIS A 159 -2.22 -7.83 -14.63
C HIS A 159 -3.71 -7.50 -14.47
N VAL A 160 -4.03 -6.23 -14.21
CA VAL A 160 -5.38 -5.74 -13.90
C VAL A 160 -5.52 -4.34 -14.50
N THR A 161 -6.49 -4.12 -15.38
CA THR A 161 -6.76 -2.78 -15.93
C THR A 161 -7.38 -1.85 -14.89
N ASP A 162 -7.45 -0.55 -15.19
CA ASP A 162 -8.16 0.45 -14.37
C ASP A 162 -9.68 0.17 -14.21
N ALA A 163 -10.23 -0.78 -14.97
CA ALA A 163 -11.61 -1.27 -14.82
C ALA A 163 -11.70 -2.59 -14.02
N GLY A 164 -10.58 -3.09 -13.47
CA GLY A 164 -10.52 -4.35 -12.74
C GLY A 164 -10.53 -5.61 -13.62
N HIS A 165 -10.26 -5.49 -14.93
CA HIS A 165 -10.31 -6.60 -15.89
C HIS A 165 -8.92 -7.15 -16.23
N VAL A 166 -8.87 -8.32 -16.86
CA VAL A 166 -7.61 -8.84 -17.42
C VAL A 166 -7.22 -7.99 -18.63
N PRO A 167 -6.02 -7.42 -18.68
CA PRO A 167 -5.55 -6.66 -19.83
C PRO A 167 -5.34 -7.57 -21.05
N ASN A 168 -5.58 -7.02 -22.24
CA ASN A 168 -5.16 -7.65 -23.49
C ASN A 168 -3.66 -7.42 -23.75
N CYS A 169 -3.09 -8.05 -24.78
CA CYS A 169 -1.66 -7.95 -25.08
C CYS A 169 -1.18 -6.51 -25.32
N GLU A 170 -1.95 -5.71 -26.03
CA GLU A 170 -1.62 -4.30 -26.33
C GLU A 170 -1.59 -3.46 -25.04
N GLN A 171 -2.55 -3.68 -24.14
CA GLN A 171 -2.60 -3.04 -22.83
C GLN A 171 -1.43 -3.47 -21.95
N CYS A 172 -1.07 -4.76 -21.95
CA CYS A 172 0.09 -5.27 -21.24
C CYS A 172 1.39 -4.63 -21.76
N GLU A 173 1.56 -4.55 -23.09
CA GLU A 173 2.74 -3.95 -23.71
C GLU A 173 2.87 -2.47 -23.35
N LYS A 174 1.77 -1.73 -23.41
CA LYS A 174 1.73 -0.33 -22.98
C LYS A 174 2.13 -0.19 -21.51
N ALA A 175 1.52 -0.96 -20.62
CA ALA A 175 1.81 -0.93 -19.19
C ALA A 175 3.26 -1.34 -18.86
N ALA A 176 3.83 -2.29 -19.61
CA ALA A 176 5.23 -2.68 -19.49
C ALA A 176 6.18 -1.53 -19.87
N ASN A 177 5.90 -0.83 -20.96
CA ASN A 177 6.69 0.32 -21.39
C ASN A 177 6.59 1.50 -20.41
N GLU A 178 5.39 1.75 -19.86
CA GLU A 178 5.19 2.74 -18.79
C GLU A 178 5.95 2.35 -17.52
N PHE A 179 5.95 1.07 -17.14
CA PHE A 179 6.71 0.59 -15.98
C PHE A 179 8.21 0.85 -16.15
N VAL A 180 8.80 0.49 -17.30
CA VAL A 180 10.22 0.74 -17.58
C VAL A 180 10.53 2.22 -17.48
N THR A 181 9.71 3.07 -18.12
CA THR A 181 9.90 4.53 -18.12
C THR A 181 9.82 5.10 -16.69
N ASN A 182 8.80 4.72 -15.93
CA ASN A 182 8.58 5.21 -14.56
C ASN A 182 9.71 4.73 -13.64
N TYR A 183 10.12 3.47 -13.74
CA TYR A 183 11.19 2.90 -12.94
C TYR A 183 12.56 3.50 -13.27
N GLU A 184 12.87 3.74 -14.55
CA GLU A 184 14.05 4.51 -14.96
C GLU A 184 14.03 5.93 -14.38
N GLY A 185 12.86 6.57 -14.36
CA GLY A 185 12.64 7.87 -13.73
C GLY A 185 12.83 7.88 -12.20
N VAL A 186 12.60 6.73 -11.54
CA VAL A 186 12.95 6.51 -10.13
C VAL A 186 14.46 6.44 -10.01
N ILE A 187 15.13 5.44 -10.60
CA ILE A 187 16.56 5.17 -10.37
C ILE A 187 17.49 6.30 -10.85
N SER A 188 17.03 7.16 -11.76
CA SER A 188 17.76 8.33 -12.25
C SER A 188 17.60 9.58 -11.37
N ASP A 189 16.73 9.54 -10.36
CA ASP A 189 16.48 10.68 -9.47
C ASP A 189 17.65 10.92 -8.52
N SER A 190 18.18 12.14 -8.54
CA SER A 190 19.30 12.56 -7.69
C SER A 190 18.99 12.57 -6.20
N ASN A 191 17.70 12.63 -5.81
CA ASN A 191 17.26 12.59 -4.43
C ASN A 191 17.28 11.18 -3.85
N ILE A 192 17.42 10.15 -4.68
CA ILE A 192 17.73 8.79 -4.20
C ILE A 192 19.14 8.83 -3.64
N THR A 193 19.24 9.02 -2.32
CA THR A 193 20.50 8.76 -1.63
C THR A 193 20.79 7.27 -1.76
N LYS A 194 22.03 6.93 -2.14
CA LYS A 194 22.52 5.54 -2.26
C LYS A 194 22.26 4.65 -1.03
N ASN A 195 21.84 5.23 0.09
CA ASN A 195 21.54 4.51 1.33
C ASN A 195 20.06 4.06 1.46
N GLY A 196 19.16 4.50 0.56
CA GLY A 196 17.72 4.17 0.62
C GLY A 196 17.28 3.01 -0.27
N LEU A 197 18.20 2.42 -1.05
CA LEU A 197 17.93 1.30 -1.96
C LEU A 197 18.68 0.01 -1.59
N TYR A 198 19.43 -0.01 -0.48
CA TYR A 198 20.25 -1.13 -0.01
C TYR A 198 19.90 -1.54 1.41
#